data_AF-X0UZ59-F1
#
_entry.id   AF-X0UZ59-F1
#
_cell.length_a   1.000
_cell.length_b   1.000
_cell.length_c   1.000
_cell.angle_alpha   90.00
_cell.angle_beta   90.00
_cell.angle_gamma   90.00
#
_symmetry.space_group_name_H-M   'P 1'
#
loop_
_entity.id
_entity.type
_entity.pdbx_description
1 polymer ?
#
loop_
_entity_poly.entity_id
_entity_poly.type
_entity_poly.pdbx_seq_one_letter_code
_entity_poly.pdbx_strand_id
1 'polypeptide(L)'
;VDVDEVDLLEYLNDDPDTEVIALYLEGTKRGKELRNVLGKMKKPVIILKNGRSDIGSRAVNSHTSSIAGNDKIYDALFNQYSNVFRVDNFYELFNIAQVFATQPLLKGKNIAIVTGSGSLGALACDEIEKQGLKLANLEESTIEKIKSVIPNWVSIGGTIDLGPSMFETFIPSIKAIFQDNNADCILYIFSVPRVPLQRMASFALAGIKAQFTTLLQSAEKSEKPCIIVCFGSRWVFDFVSEAASQTKSKLIIPIMTRINQAIKAFKMMYEFGKS
;
A
#
# COMPACT_ATOMS: atom_id res chain seq x y z
N VAL A 1 -13.31 -2.11 36.50
CA VAL A 1 -12.98 -1.35 35.28
C VAL A 1 -12.06 -2.25 34.49
N ASP A 2 -12.46 -2.61 33.28
CA ASP A 2 -11.72 -3.52 32.40
C ASP A 2 -11.01 -2.67 31.33
N VAL A 3 -9.98 -3.24 30.69
CA VAL A 3 -9.20 -2.57 29.63
C VAL A 3 -10.03 -2.47 28.35
N ASP A 4 -10.04 -1.30 27.70
CA ASP A 4 -10.75 -1.09 26.43
C ASP A 4 -9.89 -0.42 25.33
N GLU A 5 -10.51 -0.09 24.20
CA GLU A 5 -9.84 0.51 23.04
C GLU A 5 -9.16 1.85 23.35
N VAL A 6 -9.69 2.63 24.30
CA VAL A 6 -9.09 3.91 24.68
C VAL A 6 -7.79 3.65 25.43
N ASP A 7 -7.79 2.71 26.36
CA ASP A 7 -6.61 2.37 27.16
C ASP A 7 -5.50 1.77 26.27
N LEU A 8 -5.87 0.90 25.32
CA LEU A 8 -4.93 0.34 24.35
C LEU A 8 -4.37 1.40 23.39
N LEU A 9 -5.20 2.34 22.91
CA LEU A 9 -4.72 3.44 22.08
C LEU A 9 -3.72 4.32 22.84
N GLU A 10 -3.98 4.65 24.11
CA GLU A 10 -3.06 5.42 24.94
C GLU A 10 -1.73 4.68 25.14
N TYR A 11 -1.79 3.40 25.52
CA TYR A 11 -0.60 2.56 25.71
C TYR A 11 0.23 2.41 24.43
N LEU A 12 -0.40 2.02 23.33
CA LEU A 12 0.28 1.74 22.06
C LEU A 12 0.82 3.01 21.40
N ASN A 13 0.29 4.19 21.71
CA ASN A 13 0.81 5.46 21.20
C ASN A 13 2.23 5.74 21.69
N ASP A 14 2.57 5.30 22.90
CA ASP A 14 3.89 5.54 23.52
C ASP A 14 4.82 4.32 23.47
N ASP A 15 4.33 3.14 23.06
CA ASP A 15 5.12 1.91 22.94
C ASP A 15 6.18 2.00 21.80
N PRO A 16 7.49 1.95 22.07
CA PRO A 16 8.51 2.11 21.03
C PRO A 16 8.50 1.01 19.96
N ASP A 17 7.92 -0.16 20.24
CA ASP A 17 7.88 -1.29 19.31
C ASP A 17 6.64 -1.28 18.39
N THR A 18 5.70 -0.36 18.61
CA THR A 18 4.51 -0.19 17.78
C THR A 18 4.72 0.92 16.75
N GLU A 19 4.63 0.61 15.46
CA GLU A 19 4.73 1.61 14.38
C GLU A 19 3.37 2.09 13.85
N VAL A 20 2.35 1.22 13.89
CA VAL A 20 1.00 1.48 13.38
C VAL A 20 -0.03 0.72 14.21
N ILE A 21 -1.21 1.30 14.39
CA ILE A 21 -2.31 0.68 15.13
C ILE A 21 -3.45 0.36 14.16
N ALA A 22 -3.79 -0.92 14.04
CA ALA A 22 -4.96 -1.37 13.30
C ALA A 22 -6.11 -1.67 14.28
N LEU A 23 -7.20 -0.91 14.19
CA LEU A 23 -8.33 -0.97 15.11
C LEU A 23 -9.59 -1.42 14.38
N TYR A 24 -10.15 -2.55 14.79
CA TYR A 24 -11.53 -2.91 14.49
C TYR A 24 -12.43 -2.34 15.58
N LEU A 25 -13.35 -1.43 15.22
CA LEU A 25 -14.19 -0.71 16.16
C LEU A 25 -15.65 -0.96 15.87
N GLU A 26 -16.40 -1.48 16.84
CA GLU A 26 -17.86 -1.62 16.74
C GLU A 26 -18.57 -0.42 17.37
N GLY A 27 -18.01 0.12 18.45
CA GLY A 27 -18.43 1.34 19.11
C GLY A 27 -17.66 1.51 20.43
N THR A 28 -17.67 2.71 20.99
CA THR A 28 -17.05 3.02 22.29
C THR A 28 -18.10 3.44 23.31
N LYS A 29 -17.87 3.10 24.58
CA LYS A 29 -18.62 3.65 25.73
C LYS A 29 -18.01 4.96 26.24
N ARG A 30 -16.76 5.26 25.86
CA ARG A 30 -15.94 6.39 26.32
C ARG A 30 -15.69 7.37 25.18
N GLY A 31 -16.75 7.85 24.55
CA GLY A 31 -16.66 8.68 23.34
C GLY A 31 -15.84 9.97 23.50
N LYS A 32 -15.87 10.60 24.68
CA LYS A 32 -15.08 11.81 24.96
C LYS A 32 -13.60 11.47 25.08
N GLU A 33 -13.28 10.39 25.76
CA GLU A 33 -11.93 9.89 25.97
C GLU A 33 -11.34 9.36 24.66
N LEU A 34 -12.14 8.65 23.85
CA LEU A 34 -11.76 8.22 22.49
C LEU A 34 -11.37 9.44 21.64
N ARG A 35 -12.17 10.50 21.65
CA ARG A 35 -11.82 11.75 20.95
C ARG A 35 -10.50 12.33 21.47
N ASN A 36 -10.31 12.35 22.78
CA ASN A 36 -9.11 12.91 23.39
C ASN A 36 -7.85 12.10 23.07
N VAL A 37 -7.91 10.77 23.09
CA VAL A 37 -6.76 9.92 22.72
C VAL A 37 -6.44 10.02 21.24
N LEU A 38 -7.45 9.98 20.36
CA LEU A 38 -7.25 10.12 18.91
C LEU A 38 -6.57 11.45 18.55
N GLY A 39 -6.91 12.54 19.25
CA GLY A 39 -6.26 13.84 19.08
C GLY A 39 -4.82 13.94 19.60
N LYS A 40 -4.32 12.93 20.32
CA LYS A 40 -2.94 12.85 20.82
C LYS A 40 -2.10 11.80 20.09
N MET A 41 -2.68 11.10 19.11
CA MET A 41 -1.98 10.04 18.39
C MET A 41 -0.83 10.61 17.58
N LYS A 42 0.37 10.07 17.81
CA LYS A 42 1.59 10.36 17.06
C LYS A 42 1.83 9.34 15.94
N LYS A 43 1.14 8.20 16.03
CA LYS A 43 1.25 7.05 15.13
C LYS A 43 0.01 6.92 14.26
N PRO A 44 0.12 6.34 13.06
CA PRO A 44 -1.04 6.08 12.21
C PRO A 44 -1.99 5.09 12.90
N VAL A 45 -3.29 5.44 12.91
CA VAL A 45 -4.37 4.59 13.40
C VAL A 45 -5.31 4.26 12.25
N ILE A 46 -5.31 3.01 11.80
CA ILE A 46 -6.17 2.52 10.72
C ILE A 46 -7.41 1.89 11.34
N ILE A 47 -8.59 2.45 11.11
CA ILE A 47 -9.84 2.08 11.77
C ILE A 47 -10.82 1.44 10.78
N LEU A 48 -11.19 0.19 11.03
CA LEU A 48 -12.36 -0.45 10.45
C LEU A 48 -13.55 -0.30 11.39
N LYS A 49 -14.45 0.65 11.10
CA LYS A 49 -15.68 0.87 11.86
C LYS A 49 -16.82 0.02 11.31
N ASN A 50 -17.34 -0.91 12.11
CA ASN A 50 -18.53 -1.69 11.78
C ASN A 50 -19.83 -1.00 12.26
N GLY A 51 -20.99 -1.53 11.85
CA GLY A 51 -22.30 -0.94 12.22
C GLY A 51 -22.61 0.40 11.56
N ARG A 52 -22.12 0.61 10.33
CA ARG A 52 -22.16 1.89 9.61
C ARG A 52 -23.54 2.28 9.07
N SER A 53 -24.33 1.27 8.71
CA SER A 53 -25.71 1.44 8.23
C SER A 53 -26.70 1.20 9.36
N ASP A 54 -27.95 1.64 9.20
CA ASP A 54 -29.00 1.38 10.20
C ASP A 54 -29.17 -0.12 10.48
N ILE A 55 -29.09 -0.96 9.44
CA ILE A 55 -29.16 -2.42 9.57
C ILE A 55 -27.93 -2.95 10.33
N GLY A 56 -26.73 -2.52 9.95
CA GLY A 56 -25.50 -2.94 10.61
C GLY A 56 -25.42 -2.48 12.07
N SER A 57 -25.85 -1.25 12.35
CA SER A 57 -25.90 -0.67 13.69
C SER A 57 -26.83 -1.48 14.60
N ARG A 58 -28.03 -1.85 14.11
CA ARG A 58 -28.93 -2.76 14.82
C ARG A 58 -28.30 -4.13 15.07
N ALA A 59 -27.61 -4.69 14.08
CA ALA A 59 -26.93 -5.96 14.22
C ALA A 59 -25.83 -5.91 15.29
N VAL A 60 -24.99 -4.87 15.30
CA VAL A 60 -23.97 -4.64 16.34
C VAL A 60 -24.64 -4.56 17.73
N ASN A 61 -25.63 -3.68 17.88
CA ASN A 61 -26.33 -3.48 19.16
C ASN A 61 -27.02 -4.77 19.71
N SER A 62 -27.32 -5.77 18.87
CA SER A 62 -27.98 -6.99 19.33
C SER A 62 -27.04 -8.00 19.98
N HIS A 63 -25.72 -7.87 19.81
CA HIS A 63 -24.73 -8.76 20.41
C HIS A 63 -23.64 -8.04 21.21
N THR A 64 -23.49 -6.73 21.01
CA THR A 64 -22.58 -5.92 21.82
C THR A 64 -23.33 -5.24 22.96
N SER A 65 -22.76 -5.24 24.15
CA SER A 65 -23.25 -4.39 25.25
C SER A 65 -22.82 -2.93 25.09
N SER A 66 -22.34 -2.53 23.90
CA SER A 66 -21.95 -1.18 23.52
C SER A 66 -22.92 -0.63 22.49
N ILE A 67 -23.20 0.67 22.56
CA ILE A 67 -24.04 1.34 21.57
C ILE A 67 -23.16 1.60 20.34
N ALA A 68 -23.55 1.04 19.19
CA ALA A 68 -22.82 1.15 17.91
C ALA A 68 -22.56 2.60 17.46
N GLY A 69 -23.24 3.58 18.09
CA GLY A 69 -23.10 5.01 17.87
C GLY A 69 -23.53 5.43 16.45
N ASN A 70 -23.69 6.74 16.23
CA ASN A 70 -24.04 7.25 14.91
C ASN A 70 -22.78 7.28 14.02
N ASP A 71 -22.82 6.60 12.88
CA ASP A 71 -21.68 6.50 11.96
C ASP A 71 -21.18 7.87 11.48
N LYS A 72 -22.09 8.83 11.25
CA LYS A 72 -21.73 10.19 10.83
C LYS A 72 -20.88 10.92 11.87
N ILE A 73 -21.09 10.61 13.16
CA ILE A 73 -20.29 11.19 14.26
C ILE A 73 -18.89 10.59 14.25
N TYR A 74 -18.76 9.27 14.07
CA TYR A 74 -17.45 8.62 13.92
C TYR A 74 -16.71 9.12 12.68
N ASP A 75 -17.41 9.27 11.56
CA ASP A 75 -16.83 9.79 10.32
C ASP A 75 -16.27 11.21 10.52
N ALA A 76 -17.09 12.10 11.11
CA ALA A 76 -16.67 13.46 11.43
C ALA A 76 -15.56 13.50 12.50
N LEU A 77 -15.51 12.53 13.42
CA LEU A 77 -14.45 12.41 14.42
C LEU A 77 -13.13 12.00 13.77
N PHE A 78 -13.13 10.96 12.95
CA PHE A 78 -11.91 10.45 12.31
C PHE A 78 -11.32 11.48 11.35
N ASN A 79 -12.18 12.17 10.58
CA ASN A 79 -11.75 13.22 9.65
C ASN A 79 -11.18 14.48 10.35
N GLN A 80 -11.25 14.61 11.68
CA GLN A 80 -10.59 15.70 12.42
C GLN A 80 -9.07 15.52 12.55
N TYR A 81 -8.56 14.28 12.38
CA TYR A 81 -7.18 13.95 12.71
C TYR A 81 -6.47 13.35 11.51
N SER A 82 -5.35 13.95 11.12
CA SER A 82 -4.50 13.51 10.00
C SER A 82 -3.80 12.17 10.24
N ASN A 83 -3.82 11.66 11.48
CA ASN A 83 -3.22 10.38 11.85
C ASN A 83 -4.25 9.25 11.98
N VAL A 84 -5.53 9.53 11.73
CA VAL A 84 -6.62 8.55 11.90
C VAL A 84 -7.28 8.29 10.55
N PHE A 85 -7.15 7.05 10.08
CA PHE A 85 -7.56 6.66 8.73
C PHE A 85 -8.67 5.63 8.79
N ARG A 86 -9.83 5.97 8.24
CA ARG A 86 -10.95 5.04 8.13
C ARG A 86 -10.79 4.13 6.90
N VAL A 87 -11.05 2.84 7.08
CA VAL A 87 -11.06 1.83 6.01
C VAL A 87 -12.40 1.08 5.96
N ASP A 88 -12.67 0.43 4.83
CA ASP A 88 -14.00 -0.11 4.53
C ASP A 88 -14.13 -1.63 4.74
N ASN A 89 -13.01 -2.35 4.85
CA ASN A 89 -13.00 -3.80 5.00
C ASN A 89 -11.67 -4.29 5.61
N PHE A 90 -11.64 -5.56 6.03
CA PHE A 90 -10.45 -6.18 6.63
C PHE A 90 -9.24 -6.23 5.68
N TYR A 91 -9.45 -6.36 4.38
CA TYR A 91 -8.34 -6.35 3.42
C TYR A 91 -7.64 -4.99 3.43
N GLU A 92 -8.40 -3.90 3.45
CA GLU A 92 -7.84 -2.55 3.58
C GLU A 92 -7.16 -2.35 4.94
N LEU A 93 -7.79 -2.79 6.04
CA LEU A 93 -7.24 -2.67 7.39
C LEU A 93 -5.83 -3.27 7.46
N PHE A 94 -5.68 -4.53 7.06
CA PHE A 94 -4.40 -5.22 7.17
C PHE A 94 -3.39 -4.77 6.10
N ASN A 95 -3.84 -4.55 4.86
CA ASN A 95 -2.90 -4.19 3.80
C ASN A 95 -2.35 -2.76 3.99
N ILE A 96 -3.17 -1.80 4.43
CA ILE A 96 -2.70 -0.44 4.70
C ILE A 96 -1.83 -0.42 5.97
N ALA A 97 -2.21 -1.15 7.03
CA ALA A 97 -1.35 -1.29 8.20
C ALA A 97 0.02 -1.88 7.85
N GLN A 98 0.07 -2.92 7.01
CA GLN A 98 1.32 -3.49 6.53
C GLN A 98 2.18 -2.46 5.79
N VAL A 99 1.57 -1.63 4.93
CA VAL A 99 2.30 -0.56 4.22
C VAL A 99 2.94 0.41 5.21
N PHE A 100 2.19 0.91 6.20
CA PHE A 100 2.74 1.81 7.23
C PHE A 100 3.84 1.15 8.08
N ALA A 101 3.73 -0.14 8.38
CA ALA A 101 4.69 -0.89 9.18
C ALA A 101 5.97 -1.31 8.43
N THR A 102 6.03 -1.13 7.10
CA THR A 102 7.12 -1.73 6.31
C THR A 102 7.71 -0.81 5.28
N GLN A 103 7.15 0.39 5.06
CA GLN A 103 7.60 1.33 4.04
C GLN A 103 7.92 2.70 4.64
N PRO A 104 8.96 3.40 4.12
CA PRO A 104 9.25 4.77 4.52
C PRO A 104 8.09 5.69 4.13
N LEU A 105 7.84 6.74 4.94
CA LEU A 105 6.75 7.67 4.65
C LEU A 105 6.91 8.35 3.29
N LEU A 106 5.78 8.55 2.62
CA LEU A 106 5.72 9.17 1.30
C LEU A 106 5.95 10.68 1.40
N LYS A 107 7.03 11.17 0.80
CA LYS A 107 7.48 12.57 0.87
C LYS A 107 6.81 13.48 -0.18
N GLY A 108 6.07 12.94 -1.14
CA GLY A 108 5.44 13.69 -2.22
C GLY A 108 4.25 12.97 -2.87
N LYS A 109 3.80 13.44 -4.04
CA LYS A 109 2.57 12.94 -4.69
C LYS A 109 2.81 12.15 -5.98
N ASN A 110 4.04 12.11 -6.46
CA ASN A 110 4.37 11.62 -7.79
C ASN A 110 4.68 10.12 -7.73
N ILE A 111 3.81 9.32 -8.32
CA ILE A 111 3.93 7.86 -8.35
C ILE A 111 4.48 7.44 -9.71
N ALA A 112 5.61 6.72 -9.71
CA ALA A 112 6.09 6.04 -10.91
C ALA A 112 5.43 4.65 -11.00
N ILE A 113 4.75 4.38 -12.12
CA ILE A 113 4.15 3.06 -12.39
C ILE A 113 5.07 2.26 -13.30
N VAL A 114 5.50 1.10 -12.83
CA VAL A 114 6.15 0.08 -13.67
C VAL A 114 5.18 -1.06 -13.88
N THR A 115 4.93 -1.44 -15.12
CA THR A 115 3.95 -2.50 -15.42
C THR A 115 4.38 -3.37 -16.59
N GLY A 116 3.87 -4.61 -16.63
CA GLY A 116 3.97 -5.49 -17.80
C GLY A 116 2.65 -5.53 -18.59
N SER A 117 1.70 -4.67 -18.21
CA SER A 117 0.36 -4.59 -18.75
C SER A 117 -0.12 -3.15 -18.74
N GLY A 118 -0.20 -2.55 -19.94
CA GLY A 118 -0.68 -1.17 -20.11
C GLY A 118 -2.11 -0.94 -19.64
N SER A 119 -3.00 -1.94 -19.74
CA SER A 119 -4.39 -1.82 -19.22
C SER A 119 -4.43 -1.71 -17.70
N LEU A 120 -3.60 -2.48 -16.98
CA LEU A 120 -3.46 -2.34 -15.53
C LEU A 120 -2.77 -1.03 -15.15
N GLY A 121 -1.83 -0.55 -15.97
CA GLY A 121 -1.23 0.77 -15.82
C GLY A 121 -2.24 1.90 -15.95
N ALA A 122 -3.12 1.85 -16.95
CA ALA A 122 -4.19 2.82 -17.15
C ALA A 122 -5.18 2.85 -15.97
N LEU A 123 -5.61 1.67 -15.48
CA LEU A 123 -6.46 1.59 -14.28
C LEU A 123 -5.79 2.19 -13.04
N ALA A 124 -4.47 2.07 -12.92
CA ALA A 124 -3.73 2.72 -11.85
C ALA A 124 -3.64 4.24 -12.04
N CYS A 125 -3.49 4.74 -13.27
CA CYS A 125 -3.55 6.18 -13.54
C CYS A 125 -4.91 6.79 -13.14
N ASP A 126 -6.02 6.15 -13.50
CA ASP A 126 -7.37 6.63 -13.15
C ASP A 126 -7.55 6.72 -11.63
N GLU A 127 -7.07 5.72 -10.90
CA GLU A 127 -7.17 5.69 -9.44
C GLU A 127 -6.18 6.66 -8.77
N ILE A 128 -5.00 6.92 -9.36
CA ILE A 128 -4.08 7.99 -8.92
C ILE A 128 -4.79 9.34 -8.97
N GLU A 129 -5.42 9.65 -10.10
CA GLU A 129 -6.13 10.91 -10.30
C GLU A 129 -7.29 11.04 -9.31
N LYS A 130 -8.11 10.00 -9.17
CA LYS A 130 -9.23 9.96 -8.23
C LYS A 130 -8.81 10.19 -6.78
N GLN A 131 -7.62 9.73 -6.37
CA GLN A 131 -7.09 9.94 -5.02
C GLN A 131 -6.34 11.29 -4.86
N GLY A 132 -6.25 12.11 -5.91
CA GLY A 132 -5.58 13.41 -5.89
C GLY A 132 -4.05 13.32 -5.76
N LEU A 133 -3.49 12.18 -6.18
CA LEU A 133 -2.06 11.94 -6.39
C LEU A 133 -1.69 12.28 -7.85
N LYS A 134 -0.43 12.10 -8.24
CA LYS A 134 0.05 12.42 -9.59
C LYS A 134 0.86 11.27 -10.16
N LEU A 135 0.77 11.06 -11.47
CA LEU A 135 1.72 10.23 -12.18
C LEU A 135 3.06 10.98 -12.28
N ALA A 136 4.16 10.30 -11.98
CA ALA A 136 5.50 10.90 -12.03
C ALA A 136 5.88 11.24 -13.48
N ASN A 137 6.38 12.47 -13.69
CA ASN A 137 6.99 12.88 -14.94
C ASN A 137 8.51 12.71 -14.81
N LEU A 138 9.01 11.55 -15.22
CA LEU A 138 10.42 11.17 -15.04
C LEU A 138 11.36 12.15 -15.77
N GLU A 139 12.57 12.30 -15.23
CA GLU A 139 13.64 13.06 -15.87
C GLU A 139 14.00 12.45 -17.24
N GLU A 140 14.36 13.29 -18.20
CA GLU A 140 14.78 12.85 -19.54
C GLU A 140 15.94 11.85 -19.47
N SER A 141 16.89 12.06 -18.54
CA SER A 141 18.01 11.15 -18.32
C SER A 141 17.58 9.74 -17.86
N THR A 142 16.50 9.63 -17.08
CA THR A 142 15.91 8.36 -16.66
C THR A 142 15.22 7.68 -17.84
N ILE A 143 14.45 8.45 -18.61
CA ILE A 143 13.76 7.99 -19.82
C ILE A 143 14.78 7.44 -20.84
N GLU A 144 15.90 8.12 -21.06
CA GLU A 144 16.98 7.68 -21.94
C GLU A 144 17.65 6.39 -21.46
N LYS A 145 17.97 6.28 -20.17
CA LYS A 145 18.50 5.04 -19.57
C LYS A 145 17.56 3.86 -19.80
N ILE A 146 16.25 4.06 -19.61
CA ILE A 146 15.25 3.02 -19.86
C ILE A 146 15.20 2.68 -21.36
N LYS A 147 15.12 3.68 -22.26
CA LYS A 147 15.13 3.48 -23.73
C LYS A 147 16.33 2.69 -24.23
N SER A 148 17.49 2.83 -23.57
CA SER A 148 18.70 2.10 -23.97
C SER A 148 18.63 0.59 -23.75
N VAL A 149 17.69 0.12 -22.91
CA VAL A 149 17.54 -1.32 -22.57
C VAL A 149 16.21 -1.92 -23.03
N ILE A 150 15.18 -1.11 -23.29
CA ILE A 150 13.89 -1.58 -23.78
C ILE A 150 13.85 -1.68 -25.30
N PRO A 151 13.07 -2.61 -25.88
CA PRO A 151 12.81 -2.65 -27.31
C PRO A 151 12.09 -1.38 -27.80
N ASN A 152 12.34 -0.97 -29.05
CA ASN A 152 11.77 0.24 -29.66
C ASN A 152 10.22 0.25 -29.77
N TRP A 153 9.56 -0.89 -29.60
CA TRP A 153 8.09 -1.00 -29.60
C TRP A 153 7.47 -0.75 -28.22
N VAL A 154 8.29 -0.69 -27.15
CA VAL A 154 7.83 -0.36 -25.81
C VAL A 154 7.62 1.15 -25.70
N SER A 155 6.42 1.55 -25.28
CA SER A 155 6.07 2.97 -25.10
C SER A 155 6.33 3.43 -23.67
N ILE A 156 7.05 4.55 -23.53
CA ILE A 156 7.28 5.24 -22.26
C ILE A 156 6.87 6.72 -22.40
N GLY A 157 5.57 6.99 -22.24
CA GLY A 157 4.99 8.33 -22.33
C GLY A 157 3.89 8.58 -21.29
N GLY A 158 3.85 7.72 -20.27
CA GLY A 158 2.89 7.75 -19.17
C GLY A 158 3.37 6.76 -18.11
N THR A 159 2.80 5.56 -18.10
CA THR A 159 3.38 4.45 -17.32
C THR A 159 4.63 3.87 -18.01
N ILE A 160 5.49 3.19 -17.25
CA ILE A 160 6.60 2.41 -17.77
C ILE A 160 6.07 0.99 -18.03
N ASP A 161 5.41 0.80 -19.18
CA ASP A 161 4.87 -0.50 -19.60
C ASP A 161 5.92 -1.31 -20.35
N LEU A 162 6.67 -2.14 -19.64
CA LEU A 162 7.70 -3.00 -20.21
C LEU A 162 7.13 -4.16 -21.04
N GLY A 163 5.81 -4.38 -21.00
CA GLY A 163 5.14 -5.48 -21.69
C GLY A 163 5.84 -6.84 -21.48
N PRO A 164 5.90 -7.69 -22.52
CA PRO A 164 6.62 -8.96 -22.46
C PRO A 164 8.14 -8.83 -22.21
N SER A 165 8.75 -7.67 -22.53
CA SER A 165 10.20 -7.47 -22.35
C SER A 165 10.61 -7.36 -20.88
N MET A 166 9.64 -7.19 -19.98
CA MET A 166 9.87 -7.05 -18.53
C MET A 166 10.83 -8.09 -17.95
N PHE A 167 10.79 -9.34 -18.43
CA PHE A 167 11.68 -10.39 -17.94
C PHE A 167 13.17 -10.05 -18.07
N GLU A 168 13.54 -9.28 -19.09
CA GLU A 168 14.93 -8.89 -19.39
C GLU A 168 15.22 -7.44 -18.98
N THR A 169 14.21 -6.57 -19.07
CA THR A 169 14.40 -5.12 -18.96
C THR A 169 14.01 -4.54 -17.60
N PHE A 170 13.36 -5.32 -16.72
CA PHE A 170 12.89 -4.83 -15.42
C PHE A 170 14.01 -4.32 -14.52
N ILE A 171 15.06 -5.13 -14.29
CA ILE A 171 16.15 -4.80 -13.37
C ILE A 171 16.86 -3.48 -13.72
N PRO A 172 17.28 -3.23 -14.98
CA PRO A 172 17.88 -1.95 -15.32
C PRO A 172 16.87 -0.79 -15.24
N SER A 173 15.62 -1.01 -15.66
CA SER A 173 14.58 0.04 -15.64
C SER A 173 14.23 0.47 -14.22
N ILE A 174 13.99 -0.49 -13.31
CA ILE A 174 13.60 -0.20 -11.94
C ILE A 174 14.72 0.53 -11.18
N LYS A 175 15.99 0.18 -11.43
CA LYS A 175 17.14 0.89 -10.86
C LYS A 175 17.18 2.35 -11.28
N ALA A 176 16.91 2.64 -12.56
CA ALA A 176 16.86 4.02 -13.06
C ALA A 176 15.70 4.80 -12.40
N ILE A 177 14.51 4.19 -12.29
CA ILE A 177 13.32 4.83 -11.72
C ILE A 177 13.50 5.17 -10.23
N PHE A 178 14.10 4.27 -9.44
CA PHE A 178 14.38 4.58 -8.02
C PHE A 178 15.36 5.76 -7.86
N GLN A 179 16.21 6.02 -8.85
CA GLN A 179 17.15 7.16 -8.85
C GLN A 179 16.51 8.48 -9.33
N ASP A 180 15.30 8.44 -9.89
CA ASP A 180 14.66 9.61 -10.50
C ASP A 180 14.06 10.56 -9.45
N ASN A 181 14.46 11.83 -9.42
CA ASN A 181 14.01 12.76 -8.38
C ASN A 181 12.52 13.15 -8.50
N ASN A 182 11.90 12.94 -9.67
CA ASN A 182 10.49 13.24 -9.89
C ASN A 182 9.56 12.07 -9.49
N ALA A 183 10.12 10.93 -9.08
CA ALA A 183 9.38 9.80 -8.52
C ALA A 183 9.49 9.78 -6.99
N ASP A 184 8.39 10.08 -6.30
CA ASP A 184 8.30 10.04 -4.83
C ASP A 184 8.06 8.62 -4.31
N CYS A 185 7.38 7.78 -5.11
CA CYS A 185 7.12 6.38 -4.81
C CYS A 185 6.97 5.53 -6.07
N ILE A 186 7.05 4.21 -5.90
CA ILE A 186 7.00 3.25 -7.00
C ILE A 186 5.83 2.29 -6.81
N LEU A 187 4.98 2.18 -7.83
CA LEU A 187 3.96 1.15 -7.94
C LEU A 187 4.39 0.14 -9.02
N TYR A 188 4.72 -1.09 -8.60
CA TYR A 188 5.04 -2.17 -9.54
C TYR A 188 3.81 -3.06 -9.73
N ILE A 189 3.30 -3.13 -10.97
CA ILE A 189 2.11 -3.91 -11.31
C ILE A 189 2.49 -5.02 -12.28
N PHE A 190 2.08 -6.25 -12.00
CA PHE A 190 2.25 -7.31 -12.97
C PHE A 190 1.15 -8.36 -12.86
N SER A 191 0.98 -9.13 -13.93
CA SER A 191 0.05 -10.24 -14.01
C SER A 191 0.78 -11.45 -14.54
N VAL A 192 0.65 -12.59 -13.86
CA VAL A 192 1.28 -13.84 -14.32
C VAL A 192 0.23 -14.95 -14.43
N PRO A 193 0.07 -15.58 -15.60
CA PRO A 193 -0.79 -16.73 -15.73
C PRO A 193 -0.21 -17.93 -14.97
N ARG A 194 -1.08 -18.66 -14.25
CA ARG A 194 -0.68 -19.80 -13.41
C ARG A 194 0.04 -20.90 -14.17
N VAL A 195 -0.51 -21.33 -15.33
CA VAL A 195 -0.02 -22.51 -16.05
C VAL A 195 1.42 -22.32 -16.56
N PRO A 196 1.77 -21.20 -17.24
CA PRO A 196 3.16 -20.93 -17.62
C PRO A 196 4.10 -20.84 -16.41
N LEU A 197 3.66 -20.18 -15.34
CA LEU A 197 4.46 -20.04 -14.11
C LEU A 197 4.77 -21.39 -13.46
N GLN A 198 3.80 -22.30 -13.39
CA GLN A 198 3.99 -23.65 -12.87
C GLN A 198 4.95 -24.49 -13.73
N ARG A 199 4.85 -24.38 -15.06
CA ARG A 199 5.73 -25.13 -15.98
C ARG A 199 7.19 -24.68 -15.89
N MET A 200 7.43 -23.42 -15.56
CA MET A 200 8.76 -22.82 -15.48
C MET A 200 9.13 -22.44 -14.04
N ALA A 201 8.55 -23.11 -13.03
CA ALA A 201 8.60 -22.66 -11.64
C ALA A 201 10.03 -22.39 -11.13
N SER A 202 10.99 -23.27 -11.41
CA SER A 202 12.40 -23.08 -10.97
C SER A 202 13.06 -21.86 -11.61
N PHE A 203 12.88 -21.68 -12.93
CA PHE A 203 13.43 -20.52 -13.65
C PHE A 203 12.73 -19.22 -13.23
N ALA A 204 11.40 -19.25 -13.16
CA ALA A 204 10.60 -18.12 -12.72
C ALA A 204 10.92 -17.72 -11.28
N LEU A 205 11.14 -18.68 -10.38
CA LEU A 205 11.54 -18.41 -9.00
C LEU A 205 12.88 -17.66 -8.94
N ALA A 206 13.87 -18.07 -9.74
CA ALA A 206 15.16 -17.38 -9.81
C ALA A 206 15.01 -15.94 -10.34
N GLY A 207 14.23 -15.76 -11.41
CA GLY A 207 13.94 -14.42 -11.97
C GLY A 207 13.21 -13.52 -10.98
N ILE A 208 12.14 -14.03 -10.36
CA ILE A 208 11.35 -13.30 -9.34
C ILE A 208 12.25 -12.91 -8.17
N LYS A 209 13.06 -13.83 -7.63
CA LYS A 209 14.01 -13.51 -6.56
C LYS A 209 14.99 -12.41 -6.95
N ALA A 210 15.52 -12.43 -8.17
CA ALA A 210 16.42 -11.38 -8.65
C ALA A 210 15.72 -10.00 -8.76
N GLN A 211 14.47 -9.99 -9.23
CA GLN A 211 13.63 -8.79 -9.28
C GLN A 211 13.34 -8.24 -7.87
N PHE A 212 12.91 -9.08 -6.94
CA PHE A 212 12.65 -8.71 -5.54
C PHE A 212 13.91 -8.21 -4.84
N THR A 213 15.04 -8.90 -5.02
CA THR A 213 16.33 -8.48 -4.46
C THR A 213 16.71 -7.08 -4.96
N THR A 214 16.54 -6.82 -6.25
CA THR A 214 16.80 -5.50 -6.84
C THR A 214 15.86 -4.44 -6.28
N LEU A 215 14.56 -4.74 -6.22
CA LEU A 215 13.55 -3.84 -5.65
C LEU A 215 13.89 -3.44 -4.21
N LEU A 216 14.20 -4.43 -3.37
CA LEU A 216 14.55 -4.21 -1.97
C LEU A 216 15.81 -3.35 -1.83
N GLN A 217 16.89 -3.70 -2.54
CA GLN A 217 18.13 -2.92 -2.52
C GLN A 217 17.94 -1.49 -3.02
N SER A 218 17.11 -1.29 -4.03
CA SER A 218 16.81 0.04 -4.57
C SER A 218 15.97 0.86 -3.60
N ALA A 219 14.93 0.27 -3.00
CA ALA A 219 14.05 0.93 -2.03
C ALA A 219 14.79 1.29 -0.74
N GLU A 220 15.66 0.40 -0.21
CA GLU A 220 16.50 0.68 0.95
C GLU A 220 17.46 1.86 0.70
N LYS A 221 18.01 1.98 -0.52
CA LYS A 221 18.96 3.05 -0.87
C LYS A 221 18.30 4.40 -1.11
N SER A 222 17.10 4.42 -1.68
CA SER A 222 16.44 5.67 -2.05
C SER A 222 15.46 6.19 -1.00
N GLU A 223 15.11 5.37 0.00
CA GLU A 223 14.04 5.63 0.97
C GLU A 223 12.69 5.99 0.31
N LYS A 224 12.43 5.45 -0.89
CA LYS A 224 11.17 5.68 -1.61
C LYS A 224 10.26 4.49 -1.35
N PRO A 225 9.02 4.72 -0.89
CA PRO A 225 8.11 3.61 -0.66
C PRO A 225 7.76 2.93 -1.99
N CYS A 226 7.65 1.61 -1.92
CA CYS A 226 7.33 0.74 -3.04
C CYS A 226 6.21 -0.22 -2.65
N ILE A 227 5.23 -0.36 -3.52
CA ILE A 227 4.15 -1.34 -3.38
C ILE A 227 4.07 -2.16 -4.66
N ILE A 228 3.86 -3.47 -4.49
CA ILE A 228 3.66 -4.40 -5.60
C ILE A 228 2.17 -4.77 -5.68
N VAL A 229 1.62 -4.78 -6.89
CA VAL A 229 0.30 -5.31 -7.18
C VAL A 229 0.43 -6.49 -8.13
N CYS A 230 0.17 -7.69 -7.62
CA CYS A 230 0.22 -8.93 -8.36
C CYS A 230 -1.19 -9.41 -8.71
N PHE A 231 -1.49 -9.48 -10.00
CA PHE A 231 -2.71 -10.08 -10.52
C PHE A 231 -2.49 -11.56 -10.89
N GLY A 232 -3.41 -12.42 -10.46
CA GLY A 232 -3.36 -13.84 -10.74
C GLY A 232 -4.28 -14.64 -9.83
N SER A 233 -4.27 -15.96 -9.99
CA SER A 233 -4.95 -16.86 -9.05
C SER A 233 -4.31 -16.78 -7.65
N ARG A 234 -5.03 -17.22 -6.60
CA ARG A 234 -4.49 -17.28 -5.24
C ARG A 234 -3.13 -17.99 -5.16
N TRP A 235 -2.98 -19.09 -5.91
CA TRP A 235 -1.72 -19.82 -6.01
C TRP A 235 -0.55 -18.97 -6.51
N VAL A 236 -0.81 -18.09 -7.49
CA VAL A 236 0.24 -17.18 -8.05
C VAL A 236 0.66 -16.17 -7.00
N PHE A 237 -0.31 -15.59 -6.29
CA PHE A 237 -0.04 -14.67 -5.20
C PHE A 237 0.79 -15.32 -4.08
N ASP A 238 0.42 -16.53 -3.66
CA ASP A 238 1.15 -17.27 -2.63
C ASP A 238 2.57 -17.62 -3.09
N PHE A 239 2.74 -18.07 -4.34
CA PHE A 239 4.06 -18.36 -4.93
C PHE A 239 4.98 -17.14 -4.96
N VAL A 240 4.46 -15.99 -5.40
CA VAL A 240 5.22 -14.72 -5.44
C VAL A 240 5.55 -14.25 -4.02
N SER A 241 4.60 -14.34 -3.09
CA SER A 241 4.80 -13.91 -1.70
C SER A 241 5.83 -14.77 -0.99
N GLU A 242 5.80 -16.09 -1.21
CA GLU A 242 6.80 -17.01 -0.68
C GLU A 242 8.19 -16.70 -1.26
N ALA A 243 8.29 -16.49 -2.58
CA ALA A 243 9.54 -16.09 -3.21
C ALA A 243 10.12 -14.79 -2.64
N ALA A 244 9.26 -13.80 -2.38
CA ALA A 244 9.63 -12.53 -1.75
C ALA A 244 10.14 -12.74 -0.32
N SER A 245 9.44 -13.54 0.49
CA SER A 245 9.81 -13.81 1.89
C SER A 245 11.18 -14.49 2.07
N GLN A 246 11.64 -15.20 1.04
CA GLN A 246 12.95 -15.86 1.03
C GLN A 246 14.11 -14.89 0.72
N THR A 247 13.82 -13.65 0.36
CA THR A 247 14.84 -12.62 0.09
C THR A 247 15.22 -11.93 1.39
N LYS A 248 16.48 -12.05 1.81
CA LYS A 248 16.98 -11.45 3.06
C LYS A 248 17.07 -9.93 2.93
N SER A 249 16.24 -9.20 3.68
CA SER A 249 16.21 -7.74 3.72
C SER A 249 15.62 -7.27 5.05
N LYS A 250 15.98 -6.06 5.50
CA LYS A 250 15.31 -5.43 6.66
C LYS A 250 13.99 -4.79 6.26
N LEU A 251 13.93 -4.26 5.03
CA LEU A 251 12.72 -3.75 4.42
C LEU A 251 11.85 -4.90 3.89
N ILE A 252 10.54 -4.77 4.00
CA ILE A 252 9.56 -5.69 3.37
C ILE A 252 8.76 -4.86 2.38
N ILE A 253 8.68 -5.29 1.12
CA ILE A 253 7.83 -4.63 0.12
C ILE A 253 6.44 -5.29 0.14
N PRO A 254 5.36 -4.54 0.46
CA PRO A 254 4.00 -5.06 0.45
C PRO A 254 3.59 -5.56 -0.93
N ILE A 255 2.99 -6.75 -0.97
CA ILE A 255 2.40 -7.34 -2.18
C ILE A 255 0.90 -7.43 -1.99
N MET A 256 0.16 -6.75 -2.86
CA MET A 256 -1.29 -6.67 -2.83
C MET A 256 -1.89 -7.26 -4.12
N THR A 257 -3.20 -7.48 -4.11
CA THR A 257 -3.95 -7.97 -5.29
C THR A 257 -4.84 -6.90 -5.93
N ARG A 258 -4.81 -5.66 -5.41
CA ARG A 258 -5.74 -4.59 -5.80
C ARG A 258 -5.02 -3.25 -5.92
N ILE A 259 -5.15 -2.64 -7.10
CA ILE A 259 -4.60 -1.32 -7.44
C ILE A 259 -5.13 -0.23 -6.50
N ASN A 260 -6.44 -0.21 -6.26
CA ASN A 260 -7.07 0.81 -5.43
C ASN A 260 -6.58 0.80 -3.97
N GLN A 261 -6.25 -0.37 -3.42
CA GLN A 261 -5.71 -0.44 -2.07
C GLN A 261 -4.27 0.09 -2.00
N ALA A 262 -3.44 -0.21 -3.01
CA ALA A 262 -2.07 0.32 -3.09
C ALA A 262 -2.05 1.85 -3.17
N ILE A 263 -2.89 2.42 -4.04
CA ILE A 263 -2.97 3.87 -4.23
C ILE A 263 -3.60 4.54 -2.99
N LYS A 264 -4.64 3.94 -2.39
CA LYS A 264 -5.22 4.43 -1.12
C LYS A 264 -4.17 4.41 0.00
N ALA A 265 -3.30 3.42 0.07
CA ALA A 265 -2.21 3.37 1.03
C ALA A 265 -1.21 4.52 0.81
N PHE A 266 -0.75 4.77 -0.43
CA PHE A 266 0.10 5.93 -0.72
C PHE A 266 -0.58 7.25 -0.35
N LYS A 267 -1.86 7.40 -0.66
CA LYS A 267 -2.64 8.59 -0.29
C LYS A 267 -2.63 8.82 1.23
N MET A 268 -2.89 7.77 2.02
CA MET A 268 -2.87 7.86 3.48
C MET A 268 -1.47 8.14 4.03
N MET A 269 -0.42 7.52 3.48
CA MET A 269 0.97 7.83 3.87
C MET A 269 1.33 9.30 3.61
N TYR A 270 0.90 9.84 2.46
CA TYR A 270 1.13 11.25 2.13
C TYR A 270 0.35 12.21 3.04
N GLU A 271 -0.87 11.85 3.44
CA GLU A 271 -1.65 12.64 4.40
C GLU A 271 -1.04 12.60 5.80
N PHE A 272 -0.57 11.42 6.22
CA PHE A 272 0.15 11.25 7.48
C PHE A 272 1.45 12.05 7.50
N GLY A 273 2.23 12.05 6.41
CA GLY A 273 3.50 12.80 6.35
C GLY A 273 3.36 14.33 6.42
N LYS A 274 2.14 14.88 6.40
CA LYS A 274 1.87 16.32 6.54
C LYS A 274 1.48 16.75 7.95
N SER A 275 1.23 15.80 8.85
CA SER A 275 0.70 16.07 10.19
C SER A 275 1.73 16.63 11.16
#